data_AF-Q1MVZ5-F1
#
_entry.id   AF-Q1MVZ5-F1
#
_cell.length_a   1.000
_cell.length_b   1.000
_cell.length_c   1.000
_cell.angle_alpha   90.00
_cell.angle_beta   90.00
_cell.angle_gamma   90.00
#
_symmetry.space_group_name_H-M   'P 1'
#
loop_
_entity.id
_entity.type
_entity.pdbx_description
1 polymer ?
#
loop_
_entity_poly.entity_id
_entity_poly.type
_entity_poly.pdbx_seq_one_letter_code
_entity_poly.pdbx_strand_id
1 'polypeptide(L)'
;VKDLDFAYQCIHVHQAKGKKDRYVPLPDTLAKSLRAQIETVKQLHDEDLAAGFGEVVLPGALHRKFPGAGREFKWQFLFPSGRLSADPYGGRIRRHHLHESTLQKSVKKAARGCGINKRVGCHTLRHCFATHLLEANHDIRTVQELLGHAHVSTTMIYTHVL
;
A
#
# COMPACT_ATOMS: atom_id res chain seq x y z
N VAL A 1 0.33 1.16 9.52
CA VAL A 1 0.77 2.57 9.69
C VAL A 1 2.28 2.63 9.79
N LYS A 2 2.89 1.76 10.59
CA LYS A 2 4.34 1.65 10.83
C LYS A 2 5.24 1.55 9.58
N ASP A 3 4.67 1.26 8.43
CA ASP A 3 5.39 0.99 7.19
C ASP A 3 5.83 2.28 6.47
N LEU A 4 5.35 3.45 6.91
CA LEU A 4 5.81 4.75 6.43
C LEU A 4 6.97 5.26 7.28
N ASP A 5 8.10 5.50 6.63
CA ASP A 5 9.27 6.12 7.24
C ASP A 5 9.50 7.52 6.64
N PHE A 6 9.14 8.54 7.40
CA PHE A 6 9.32 9.93 6.98
C PHE A 6 10.74 10.44 7.20
N ALA A 7 11.55 9.79 8.04
CA ALA A 7 12.93 10.19 8.28
C ALA A 7 13.82 9.78 7.10
N TYR A 8 13.59 8.58 6.58
CA TYR A 8 14.30 8.03 5.41
C TYR A 8 13.53 8.15 4.10
N GLN A 9 12.37 8.83 4.11
CA GLN A 9 11.52 9.06 2.93
C GLN A 9 11.26 7.77 2.16
N CYS A 10 10.85 6.72 2.86
CA CYS A 10 10.58 5.44 2.23
C CYS A 10 9.34 4.75 2.81
N ILE A 11 8.82 3.79 2.06
CA ILE A 11 7.73 2.91 2.44
C ILE A 11 8.24 1.49 2.44
N HIS A 12 8.11 0.79 3.57
CA HIS A 12 8.43 -0.62 3.68
C HIS A 12 7.25 -1.47 3.19
N VAL A 13 7.44 -2.15 2.07
CA VAL A 13 6.45 -3.10 1.55
C VAL A 13 6.84 -4.51 1.98
N HIS A 14 6.13 -5.04 2.98
CA HIS A 14 6.33 -6.39 3.48
C HIS A 14 5.82 -7.47 2.54
N GLN A 15 6.55 -8.59 2.47
CA GLN A 15 6.15 -9.83 1.80
C GLN A 15 5.52 -9.58 0.42
N ALA A 16 6.18 -8.75 -0.38
CA ALA A 16 5.75 -8.47 -1.73
C ALA A 16 5.94 -9.71 -2.63
N LYS A 17 5.88 -9.54 -3.97
CA LYS A 17 6.03 -10.63 -4.94
C LYS A 17 7.27 -11.49 -4.60
N GLY A 18 7.06 -12.79 -4.37
CA GLY A 18 8.12 -13.73 -3.96
C GLY A 18 8.43 -13.79 -2.46
N LYS A 19 7.55 -13.24 -1.60
CA LYS A 19 7.73 -13.16 -0.13
C LYS A 19 8.98 -12.37 0.30
N LYS A 20 9.39 -11.41 -0.52
CA LYS A 20 10.52 -10.52 -0.23
C LYS A 20 10.01 -9.15 0.18
N ASP A 21 10.67 -8.58 1.17
CA ASP A 21 10.47 -7.21 1.58
C ASP A 21 11.19 -6.27 0.62
N ARG A 22 10.68 -5.05 0.46
CA ARG A 22 11.34 -3.98 -0.30
C ARG A 22 11.01 -2.61 0.28
N TYR A 23 11.86 -1.65 0.01
CA TYR A 23 11.62 -0.25 0.30
C TYR A 23 11.38 0.50 -1.01
N VAL A 24 10.39 1.40 -1.01
CA VAL A 24 10.11 2.27 -2.14
C VAL A 24 10.14 3.74 -1.70
N PRO A 25 10.56 4.68 -2.55
CA PRO A 25 10.58 6.10 -2.23
C PRO A 25 9.22 6.62 -1.80
N LEU A 26 9.23 7.49 -0.79
CA LEU A 26 8.09 8.29 -0.35
C LEU A 26 8.35 9.75 -0.74
N PRO A 27 7.63 10.31 -1.73
CA PRO A 27 7.78 11.72 -2.08
C PRO A 27 7.39 12.65 -0.92
N ASP A 28 8.20 13.68 -0.66
CA ASP A 28 7.95 14.69 0.37
C ASP A 28 6.64 15.44 0.18
N THR A 29 6.22 15.61 -1.07
CA THR A 29 4.96 16.26 -1.43
C THR A 29 3.75 15.55 -0.83
N LEU A 30 3.87 14.24 -0.52
CA LEU A 30 2.83 13.44 0.13
C LEU A 30 2.97 13.41 1.65
N ALA A 31 4.07 13.92 2.24
CA ALA A 31 4.32 13.79 3.68
C ALA A 31 3.21 14.45 4.51
N LYS A 32 2.78 15.66 4.11
CA LYS A 32 1.71 16.39 4.81
C LYS A 32 0.37 15.64 4.76
N SER A 33 -0.04 15.17 3.58
CA SER A 33 -1.32 14.48 3.40
C SER A 33 -1.33 13.12 4.10
N LEU A 34 -0.21 12.40 4.07
CA LEU A 34 -0.09 11.12 4.78
C LEU A 34 -0.10 11.28 6.30
N ARG A 35 0.52 12.32 6.85
CA ARG A 35 0.43 12.61 8.30
C ARG A 35 -1.01 12.91 8.72
N ALA A 36 -1.75 13.68 7.92
CA ALA A 36 -3.17 13.93 8.18
C ALA A 36 -4.01 12.64 8.09
N GLN A 37 -3.72 11.78 7.11
CA GLN A 37 -4.34 10.46 7.01
C GLN A 37 -4.03 9.58 8.23
N ILE A 38 -2.79 9.56 8.71
CA ILE A 38 -2.40 8.82 9.93
C ILE A 38 -3.22 9.29 11.12
N GLU A 39 -3.39 10.61 11.30
CA GLU A 39 -4.21 11.14 12.40
C GLU A 39 -5.69 10.74 12.27
N THR A 40 -6.23 10.77 11.05
CA THR A 40 -7.61 10.32 10.79
C THR A 40 -7.79 8.84 11.13
N VAL A 41 -6.82 8.00 10.78
CA VAL A 41 -6.83 6.56 11.10
C VAL A 41 -6.69 6.35 12.61
N LYS A 42 -5.91 7.19 13.29
CA LYS A 42 -5.73 7.11 14.75
C LYS A 42 -7.05 7.37 15.47
N GLN A 43 -7.74 8.45 15.10
CA GLN A 43 -9.06 8.76 15.66
C GLN A 43 -10.05 7.61 15.41
N LEU A 44 -10.11 7.10 14.18
CA LEU A 44 -10.98 5.97 13.84
C LEU A 44 -10.64 4.70 14.64
N HIS A 45 -9.36 4.45 14.87
CA HIS A 45 -8.90 3.30 15.66
C HIS A 45 -9.27 3.44 17.13
N ASP A 46 -9.13 4.64 17.71
CA ASP A 46 -9.52 4.93 19.09
C ASP A 46 -11.04 4.73 19.28
N GLU A 47 -11.86 5.14 18.30
CA GLU A 47 -13.30 4.87 18.26
C GLU A 47 -13.60 3.35 18.18
N ASP A 48 -12.91 2.63 17.30
CA ASP A 48 -13.06 1.17 17.17
C ASP A 48 -12.66 0.44 18.46
N LEU A 49 -11.59 0.88 19.13
CA LEU A 49 -11.14 0.34 20.41
C LEU A 49 -12.18 0.57 21.51
N ALA A 50 -12.74 1.77 21.60
CA ALA A 50 -13.78 2.13 22.57
C ALA A 50 -15.06 1.30 22.36
N ALA A 51 -15.38 0.96 21.11
CA ALA A 51 -16.50 0.09 20.75
C ALA A 51 -16.21 -1.42 20.94
N GLY A 52 -15.02 -1.80 21.40
CA GLY A 52 -14.63 -3.19 21.66
C GLY A 52 -14.07 -3.94 20.44
N PHE A 53 -13.85 -3.28 19.31
CA PHE A 53 -13.25 -3.85 18.11
C PHE A 53 -11.73 -3.58 18.09
N GLY A 54 -11.26 -2.70 17.21
CA GLY A 54 -9.89 -2.15 17.21
C GLY A 54 -8.77 -3.17 17.12
N GLU A 55 -9.02 -4.37 16.63
CA GLU A 55 -8.00 -5.41 16.44
C GLU A 55 -7.86 -5.71 14.94
N VAL A 56 -6.62 -5.70 14.43
CA VAL A 56 -6.30 -6.12 13.06
C VAL A 56 -5.78 -7.55 13.03
N VAL A 57 -6.04 -8.26 11.93
CA VAL A 57 -5.46 -9.59 11.69
C VAL A 57 -3.96 -9.46 11.43
N LEU A 58 -3.16 -10.13 12.25
CA LEU A 58 -1.72 -10.26 12.04
C LEU A 58 -1.38 -11.61 11.40
N PRO A 59 -0.34 -11.71 10.54
CA PRO A 59 0.14 -12.98 10.02
C PRO A 59 0.46 -13.98 11.13
N GLY A 60 0.13 -15.25 10.95
CA GLY A 60 0.11 -16.25 12.04
C GLY A 60 1.39 -16.33 12.90
N ALA A 61 2.58 -16.26 12.30
CA ALA A 61 3.83 -16.25 13.06
C ALA A 61 3.98 -15.01 13.96
N LEU A 62 3.52 -13.85 13.46
CA LEU A 62 3.55 -12.59 14.18
C LEU A 62 2.50 -12.55 15.29
N HIS A 63 1.28 -13.03 15.02
CA HIS A 63 0.23 -13.12 16.02
C HIS A 63 0.63 -14.03 17.19
N ARG A 64 1.26 -15.19 16.91
CA ARG A 64 1.77 -16.09 17.97
C ARG A 64 2.85 -15.43 18.83
N LYS A 65 3.76 -14.67 18.21
CA LYS A 65 4.86 -14.01 18.93
C LYS A 65 4.38 -12.80 19.74
N PHE A 66 3.38 -12.09 19.24
CA PHE A 66 2.85 -10.86 19.84
C PHE A 66 1.30 -10.88 19.82
N PRO A 67 0.65 -11.60 20.75
CA PRO A 67 -0.80 -11.82 20.71
C PRO A 67 -1.64 -10.53 20.87
N GLY A 68 -1.11 -9.50 21.54
CA GLY A 68 -1.78 -8.20 21.71
C GLY A 68 -1.49 -7.17 20.61
N ALA A 69 -0.55 -7.46 19.70
CA ALA A 69 -0.06 -6.46 18.74
C ALA A 69 -1.15 -5.97 17.77
N GLY A 70 -2.15 -6.80 17.49
CA GLY A 70 -3.27 -6.43 16.61
C GLY A 70 -4.06 -5.21 17.09
N ARG A 71 -3.99 -4.85 18.37
CA ARG A 71 -4.67 -3.67 18.95
C ARG A 71 -3.81 -2.41 18.95
N GLU A 72 -2.51 -2.52 18.70
CA GLU A 72 -1.64 -1.35 18.68
C GLU A 72 -1.85 -0.57 17.37
N PHE A 73 -1.87 0.76 17.47
CA PHE A 73 -2.09 1.66 16.33
C PHE A 73 -1.09 1.43 15.18
N LYS A 74 0.16 1.13 15.51
CA LYS A 74 1.24 0.96 14.53
C LYS A 74 0.93 -0.13 13.49
N TRP A 75 0.18 -1.17 13.89
CA TRP A 75 -0.19 -2.31 13.05
C TRP A 75 -1.45 -2.08 12.20
N GLN A 76 -2.21 -1.01 12.43
CA GLN A 76 -3.45 -0.76 11.69
C GLN A 76 -3.19 -0.40 10.23
N PHE A 77 -4.19 -0.62 9.37
CA PHE A 77 -4.11 -0.22 7.97
C PHE A 77 -4.11 1.30 7.83
N LEU A 78 -3.20 1.83 7.00
CA LEU A 78 -3.16 3.26 6.68
C LEU A 78 -4.38 3.73 5.88
N PHE A 79 -4.95 2.83 5.08
CA PHE A 79 -6.17 3.07 4.31
C PHE A 79 -7.22 2.05 4.74
N PRO A 80 -7.88 2.28 5.89
CA PRO A 80 -8.87 1.34 6.41
C PRO A 80 -10.18 1.43 5.60
N SER A 81 -10.95 0.34 5.63
CA SER A 81 -12.31 0.27 5.10
C SER A 81 -13.22 1.22 5.89
N GLY A 82 -14.18 1.85 5.21
CA GLY A 82 -15.21 2.66 5.85
C GLY A 82 -16.18 1.86 6.74
N ARG A 83 -16.16 0.52 6.66
CA ARG A 83 -17.02 -0.38 7.44
C ARG A 83 -16.20 -1.46 8.13
N LEU A 84 -16.64 -1.83 9.33
CA LEU A 84 -16.22 -3.05 10.01
C LEU A 84 -16.82 -4.26 9.28
N SER A 85 -16.11 -5.39 9.33
CA SER A 85 -16.59 -6.66 8.81
C SER A 85 -16.12 -7.81 9.68
N ALA A 86 -16.86 -8.92 9.65
CA ALA A 86 -16.39 -10.16 10.26
C ALA A 86 -15.19 -10.71 9.47
N ASP A 87 -14.12 -11.07 10.17
CA ASP A 87 -12.99 -11.74 9.54
C ASP A 87 -13.38 -13.19 9.14
N PRO A 88 -12.84 -13.72 8.03
CA PRO A 88 -13.24 -15.03 7.49
C PRO A 88 -12.65 -16.23 8.26
N TYR A 89 -11.73 -16.01 9.21
CA TYR A 89 -11.00 -17.10 9.88
C TYR A 89 -11.51 -17.40 11.28
N GLY A 90 -12.07 -16.41 11.96
CA GLY A 90 -12.52 -16.49 13.35
C GLY A 90 -13.77 -15.65 13.64
N GLY A 91 -14.37 -15.01 12.62
CA GLY A 91 -15.66 -14.32 12.74
C GLY A 91 -15.63 -13.05 13.59
N ARG A 92 -14.44 -12.60 14.04
CA ARG A 92 -14.32 -11.39 14.85
C ARG A 92 -14.58 -10.17 13.98
N ILE A 93 -15.32 -9.21 14.53
CA ILE A 93 -15.61 -7.94 13.86
C ILE A 93 -14.37 -7.05 13.95
N ARG A 94 -13.83 -6.69 12.80
CA ARG A 94 -12.56 -5.96 12.67
C ARG A 94 -12.60 -5.03 11.46
N ARG A 95 -11.71 -4.05 11.43
CA ARG A 95 -11.56 -3.16 10.28
C ARG A 95 -10.50 -3.71 9.33
N HIS A 96 -10.91 -4.00 8.09
CA HIS A 96 -9.99 -4.37 7.02
C HIS A 96 -9.46 -3.14 6.28
N HIS A 97 -8.50 -3.32 5.40
CA HIS A 97 -8.11 -2.26 4.47
C HIS A 97 -9.23 -1.97 3.47
N LEU A 98 -9.15 -0.81 2.83
CA LEU A 98 -10.00 -0.46 1.70
C LEU A 98 -9.94 -1.56 0.63
N HIS A 99 -11.10 -1.99 0.14
CA HIS A 99 -11.15 -3.01 -0.89
C HIS A 99 -10.49 -2.52 -2.20
N GLU A 100 -9.67 -3.37 -2.82
CA GLU A 100 -8.88 -3.00 -4.00
C GLU A 100 -9.72 -2.50 -5.17
N SER A 101 -10.91 -3.07 -5.37
CA SER A 101 -11.82 -2.67 -6.46
C SER A 101 -12.29 -1.23 -6.32
N THR A 102 -12.33 -0.68 -5.10
CA THR A 102 -12.67 0.73 -4.85
C THR A 102 -11.61 1.64 -5.47
N LEU A 103 -10.33 1.33 -5.26
CA LEU A 103 -9.22 2.08 -5.86
C LEU A 103 -9.21 1.92 -7.39
N GLN A 104 -9.35 0.69 -7.90
CA GLN A 104 -9.39 0.41 -9.34
C GLN A 104 -10.51 1.19 -10.05
N LYS A 105 -11.73 1.19 -9.48
CA LYS A 105 -12.87 1.94 -10.01
C LYS A 105 -12.62 3.45 -9.96
N SER A 106 -12.02 3.95 -8.89
CA SER A 106 -11.71 5.37 -8.72
C SER A 106 -10.70 5.87 -9.77
N VAL A 107 -9.63 5.11 -10.02
CA VAL A 107 -8.65 5.42 -11.07
C VAL A 107 -9.31 5.42 -12.45
N LYS A 108 -10.13 4.41 -12.76
CA LYS A 108 -10.84 4.34 -14.05
C LYS A 108 -11.81 5.52 -14.23
N LYS A 109 -12.52 5.92 -13.17
CA LYS A 109 -13.42 7.08 -13.18
C LYS A 109 -12.65 8.38 -13.41
N ALA A 110 -11.53 8.57 -12.71
CA ALA A 110 -10.68 9.74 -12.87
C ALA A 110 -10.12 9.86 -14.30
N ALA A 111 -9.59 8.77 -14.86
CA ALA A 111 -9.08 8.75 -16.23
C ALA A 111 -10.15 9.15 -17.26
N ARG A 112 -11.38 8.63 -17.10
CA ARG A 112 -12.53 9.03 -17.94
C ARG A 112 -12.86 10.52 -17.76
N GLY A 113 -12.86 11.02 -16.52
CA GLY A 113 -13.11 12.43 -16.22
C GLY A 113 -12.09 13.39 -16.84
N CYS A 114 -10.83 12.94 -16.99
CA CYS A 114 -9.78 13.69 -17.67
C CYS A 114 -9.77 13.52 -19.20
N GLY A 115 -10.73 12.80 -19.79
CA GLY A 115 -10.78 12.59 -21.25
C GLY A 115 -9.70 11.65 -21.79
N ILE A 116 -9.10 10.79 -20.95
CA ILE A 116 -8.08 9.84 -21.39
C ILE A 116 -8.77 8.65 -22.07
N ASN A 117 -8.62 8.55 -23.39
CA ASN A 117 -9.24 7.50 -24.20
C ASN A 117 -8.55 6.13 -24.09
N LYS A 118 -7.30 6.09 -23.62
CA LYS A 118 -6.55 4.85 -23.39
C LYS A 118 -7.07 4.13 -22.15
N ARG A 119 -6.91 2.79 -22.10
CA ARG A 119 -7.23 2.01 -20.90
C ARG A 119 -6.25 2.34 -19.77
N VAL A 120 -6.74 2.99 -18.71
CA VAL A 120 -5.95 3.34 -17.52
C VAL A 120 -6.48 2.61 -16.28
N GLY A 121 -5.56 2.02 -15.51
CA GLY A 121 -5.82 1.45 -14.19
C GLY A 121 -4.58 1.52 -13.29
N CYS A 122 -4.65 0.94 -12.09
CA CYS A 122 -3.53 0.97 -11.14
C CYS A 122 -2.23 0.36 -11.71
N HIS A 123 -2.35 -0.68 -12.54
CA HIS A 123 -1.17 -1.28 -13.20
C HIS A 123 -0.54 -0.34 -14.22
N THR A 124 -1.34 0.46 -14.94
CA THR A 124 -0.85 1.51 -15.83
C THR A 124 0.00 2.52 -15.08
N LEU A 125 -0.44 2.97 -13.89
CA LEU A 125 0.34 3.91 -13.07
C LEU A 125 1.68 3.32 -12.64
N ARG A 126 1.70 2.04 -12.27
CA ARG A 126 2.93 1.31 -11.96
C ARG A 126 3.87 1.20 -13.17
N HIS A 127 3.32 1.00 -14.37
CA HIS A 127 4.11 0.99 -15.59
C HIS A 127 4.71 2.38 -15.87
N CYS A 128 3.92 3.45 -15.77
CA CYS A 128 4.40 4.83 -15.94
C CYS A 128 5.54 5.15 -14.96
N PHE A 129 5.42 4.73 -13.69
CA PHE A 129 6.49 4.89 -12.71
C PHE A 129 7.80 4.22 -13.17
N ALA A 130 7.74 2.99 -13.70
CA ALA A 130 8.92 2.30 -14.19
C ALA A 130 9.53 2.98 -15.42
N THR A 131 8.69 3.34 -16.40
CA THR A 131 9.14 4.00 -17.63
C THR A 131 9.76 5.37 -17.34
N HIS A 132 9.12 6.21 -16.53
CA HIS A 132 9.67 7.54 -16.20
C HIS A 132 11.00 7.46 -15.45
N LEU A 133 11.21 6.44 -14.60
CA LEU A 133 12.52 6.24 -13.97
C LEU A 133 13.60 5.90 -15.02
N LEU A 134 13.28 5.05 -15.99
CA LEU A 134 14.21 4.72 -17.06
C LEU A 134 14.48 5.93 -17.98
N GLU A 135 13.45 6.72 -18.31
CA GLU A 135 13.58 7.98 -19.06
C GLU A 135 14.46 9.00 -18.33
N ALA A 136 14.42 9.01 -17.00
CA ALA A 136 15.30 9.81 -16.15
C ALA A 136 16.69 9.19 -15.95
N ASN A 137 17.07 8.20 -16.77
CA ASN A 137 18.36 7.50 -16.75
C ASN A 137 18.67 6.77 -15.43
N HIS A 138 17.65 6.34 -14.67
CA HIS A 138 17.89 5.43 -13.56
C HIS A 138 18.29 4.05 -14.07
N ASP A 139 19.22 3.42 -13.36
CA ASP A 139 19.67 2.07 -13.67
C ASP A 139 18.54 1.04 -13.57
N ILE A 140 18.53 0.08 -14.50
CA ILE A 140 17.48 -0.94 -14.61
C ILE A 140 17.41 -1.85 -13.37
N ARG A 141 18.52 -2.08 -12.65
CA ARG A 141 18.51 -2.83 -11.38
C ARG A 141 17.82 -2.03 -10.28
N THR A 142 18.05 -0.72 -10.23
CA THR A 142 17.30 0.16 -9.32
C THR A 142 15.79 0.06 -9.59
N VAL A 143 15.36 0.15 -10.85
CA VAL A 143 13.94 0.00 -11.21
C VAL A 143 13.42 -1.41 -10.86
N GLN A 144 14.22 -2.46 -11.10
CA GLN A 144 13.89 -3.84 -10.76
C GLN A 144 13.63 -4.00 -9.25
N GLU A 145 14.48 -3.43 -8.41
CA GLU A 145 14.38 -3.49 -6.94
C GLU A 145 13.14 -2.76 -6.43
N LEU A 146 12.90 -1.55 -6.91
CA LEU A 146 11.73 -0.74 -6.54
C LEU A 146 10.41 -1.43 -6.92
N LEU A 147 10.40 -2.12 -8.07
CA LEU A 147 9.25 -2.91 -8.48
C LEU A 147 9.20 -4.27 -7.75
N GLY A 148 10.29 -4.75 -7.17
CA GLY A 148 10.40 -6.09 -6.59
C GLY A 148 10.19 -7.19 -7.62
N HIS A 149 10.83 -7.04 -8.78
CA HIS A 149 10.87 -8.07 -9.82
C HIS A 149 11.98 -9.09 -9.51
N ALA A 150 11.61 -10.38 -9.47
CA ALA A 150 12.58 -11.45 -9.21
C ALA A 150 13.64 -11.56 -10.31
N HIS A 151 13.25 -11.29 -11.57
CA HIS A 151 14.12 -11.34 -12.73
C HIS A 151 14.11 -10.00 -13.47
N VAL A 152 15.29 -9.56 -13.91
CA VAL A 152 15.45 -8.31 -14.68
C VAL A 152 14.66 -8.35 -15.98
N SER A 153 14.45 -9.53 -16.57
CA SER A 153 13.64 -9.72 -17.77
C SER A 153 12.20 -9.20 -17.62
N THR A 154 11.63 -9.21 -16.41
CA THR A 154 10.30 -8.62 -16.16
C THR A 154 10.34 -7.08 -16.21
N THR A 155 11.48 -6.48 -15.85
CA THR A 155 11.70 -5.02 -15.94
C THR A 155 12.07 -4.60 -17.36
N MET A 156 12.75 -5.45 -18.13
CA MET A 156 13.08 -5.18 -19.55
C MET A 156 11.83 -4.98 -20.43
N ILE A 157 10.64 -5.43 -20.01
CA ILE A 157 9.38 -5.09 -20.70
C ILE A 157 9.21 -3.57 -20.85
N TYR A 158 9.75 -2.77 -19.90
CA TYR A 158 9.70 -1.31 -19.95
C TYR A 158 10.72 -0.66 -20.89
N THR A 159 11.83 -1.34 -21.19
CA THR A 159 12.87 -0.79 -22.07
C THR A 159 12.46 -0.88 -23.54
N HIS A 160 11.47 -1.70 -23.89
CA HIS A 160 10.95 -1.79 -25.25
C HIS A 160 9.98 -0.66 -25.63
N VAL A 161 9.65 0.22 -24.68
CA VAL A 161 8.73 1.35 -24.87
C VAL A 161 9.48 2.67 -25.07
N LEU A 162 10.79 2.69 -24.75
CA LEU A 162 11.73 3.75 -25.11
C LEU A 162 12.16 3.60 -26.57
#